data_AF-A0A009Q504-F1
#
_entry.id   AF-A0A009Q504-F1
#
_cell.length_a   1.000
_cell.length_b   1.000
_cell.length_c   1.000
_cell.angle_alpha   90.00
_cell.angle_beta   90.00
_cell.angle_gamma   90.00
#
_symmetry.space_group_name_H-M   'P 1'
#
loop_
_entity.id
_entity.type
_entity.pdbx_description
1 polymer ?
#
loop_
_entity_poly.entity_id
_entity_poly.type
_entity_poly.pdbx_seq_one_letter_code
_entity_poly.pdbx_strand_id
1 'polypeptide(L)'
;MEIKKIFNLISQKMMAEFYISAEFNHHGVKGDYREDALKNFLENGKLPKQYKLGNGEIISSYSQTSKQTDLIVYDNNKSIIFQASDSIQIYPIETIYGIIEIKSKLSKQKLNEGLENIKSLKQIHSPSFISKKLGPTSTVTYGNTPPFGVIFAYDLGGNSLDSLEENLREWCSKNPASVWPNMICVLNQGLILFREGLKDRLHSNEITDECTTIGLHFKEDSLFEFTSRLISLCSTRKVEVFDISQYSDIGLIVDGLRVKGVRRWKHKDDPSKQFCLKQEFIKKVYSECKEQISSKELLIKRLGNISGLEQLYQDTNGLVYLYNPENYKGMADILSTPTQSSESIIERLQNEKNIANGFFMYINEVPYFVPYIYVTDEDLE
;
A
#
# COMPACT_ATOMS: atom_id res chain seq x y z
N MET A 1 12.28 40.36 -10.20
CA MET A 1 10.94 39.85 -9.82
C MET A 1 11.13 38.87 -8.68
N GLU A 2 10.52 39.12 -7.52
CA GLU A 2 10.70 38.29 -6.33
C GLU A 2 9.62 37.21 -6.29
N ILE A 3 10.02 35.93 -6.35
CA ILE A 3 9.08 34.80 -6.43
C ILE A 3 8.20 34.74 -5.19
N LYS A 4 8.76 34.97 -3.99
CA LYS A 4 8.01 35.00 -2.73
C LYS A 4 6.86 36.01 -2.76
N LYS A 5 7.10 37.21 -3.30
CA LYS A 5 6.05 38.23 -3.46
C LYS A 5 4.87 37.74 -4.31
N ILE A 6 5.13 36.95 -5.37
CA ILE A 6 4.06 36.34 -6.18
C ILE A 6 3.26 35.34 -5.34
N PHE A 7 3.94 34.48 -4.57
CA PHE A 7 3.28 33.53 -3.67
C PHE A 7 2.45 34.21 -2.58
N ASN A 8 2.92 35.34 -2.04
CA ASN A 8 2.17 36.09 -1.03
C ASN A 8 0.88 36.68 -1.62
N LEU A 9 0.93 37.23 -2.84
CA LEU A 9 -0.27 37.70 -3.55
C LEU A 9 -1.25 36.56 -3.87
N ILE A 10 -0.73 35.38 -4.21
CA ILE A 10 -1.58 34.20 -4.42
C ILE A 10 -2.20 33.73 -3.10
N SER A 11 -1.44 33.71 -2.00
CA SER A 11 -1.96 33.41 -0.66
C SER A 11 -3.09 34.35 -0.27
N GLN A 12 -2.96 35.66 -0.55
CA GLN A 12 -4.02 36.64 -0.32
C GLN A 12 -5.28 36.32 -1.15
N LYS A 13 -5.11 35.93 -2.42
CA LYS A 13 -6.23 35.48 -3.26
C LYS A 13 -6.93 34.25 -2.67
N MET A 14 -6.16 33.23 -2.26
CA MET A 14 -6.69 32.02 -1.64
C MET A 14 -7.43 32.34 -0.33
N MET A 15 -6.94 33.29 0.47
CA MET A 15 -7.62 33.74 1.68
C MET A 15 -8.93 34.49 1.36
N ALA A 16 -8.96 35.30 0.30
CA ALA A 16 -10.19 35.94 -0.13
C ALA A 16 -11.25 34.91 -0.54
N GLU A 17 -10.88 33.90 -1.34
CA GLU A 17 -11.72 32.77 -1.70
C GLU A 17 -12.21 32.00 -0.45
N PHE A 18 -11.33 31.78 0.53
CA PHE A 18 -11.69 31.17 1.80
C PHE A 18 -12.74 31.99 2.57
N TYR A 19 -12.60 33.32 2.65
CA TYR A 19 -13.59 34.17 3.33
C TYR A 19 -14.93 34.21 2.56
N ILE A 20 -14.91 34.26 1.23
CA ILE A 20 -16.12 34.19 0.41
C ILE A 20 -16.88 32.88 0.69
N SER A 21 -16.18 31.75 0.75
CA SER A 21 -16.82 30.47 1.05
C SER A 21 -17.44 30.40 2.45
N ALA A 22 -17.00 31.24 3.39
CA ALA A 22 -17.60 31.29 4.73
C ALA A 22 -19.06 31.75 4.70
N GLU A 23 -19.44 32.54 3.69
CA GLU A 23 -20.80 33.07 3.48
C GLU A 23 -21.79 32.06 2.87
N PHE A 24 -21.32 30.90 2.42
CA PHE A 24 -22.24 29.88 1.88
C PHE A 24 -23.10 29.26 3.00
N ASN A 25 -24.28 28.71 2.68
CA ASN A 25 -25.16 28.12 3.70
C ASN A 25 -24.88 26.63 3.95
N HIS A 26 -24.47 25.87 2.93
CA HIS A 26 -24.27 24.43 3.02
C HIS A 26 -22.82 24.06 3.33
N HIS A 27 -22.60 23.29 4.40
CA HIS A 27 -21.25 22.90 4.84
C HIS A 27 -20.46 22.09 3.79
N GLY A 28 -21.11 21.21 3.02
CA GLY A 28 -20.45 20.47 1.94
C GLY A 28 -19.88 21.38 0.85
N VAL A 29 -20.71 22.31 0.35
CA VAL A 29 -20.31 23.31 -0.65
C VAL A 29 -19.14 24.19 -0.17
N LYS A 30 -19.03 24.46 1.14
CA LYS A 30 -17.87 25.17 1.72
C LYS A 30 -16.59 24.35 1.61
N GLY A 31 -16.67 23.05 1.88
CA GLY A 31 -15.55 22.12 1.77
C GLY A 31 -15.07 22.05 0.34
N ASP A 32 -15.96 21.68 -0.58
CA ASP A 32 -15.68 21.52 -2.01
C ASP A 32 -15.00 22.77 -2.60
N TYR A 33 -15.53 23.95 -2.31
CA TYR A 33 -14.97 25.21 -2.80
C TYR A 33 -13.53 25.47 -2.30
N ARG A 34 -13.24 25.11 -1.04
CA ARG A 34 -11.90 25.27 -0.46
C ARG A 34 -10.93 24.24 -1.01
N GLU A 35 -11.40 23.02 -1.24
CA GLU A 35 -10.62 21.96 -1.90
C GLU A 35 -10.26 22.37 -3.33
N ASP A 36 -11.24 22.89 -4.08
CA ASP A 36 -11.05 23.41 -5.43
C ASP A 36 -10.06 24.59 -5.47
N ALA A 37 -10.08 25.50 -4.49
CA ALA A 37 -9.14 26.61 -4.44
C ALA A 37 -7.68 26.13 -4.35
N LEU A 38 -7.38 25.18 -3.44
CA LEU A 38 -6.03 24.60 -3.34
C LEU A 38 -5.68 23.77 -4.58
N LYS A 39 -6.61 22.96 -5.08
CA LYS A 39 -6.43 22.14 -6.28
C LYS A 39 -6.09 23.00 -7.48
N ASN A 40 -6.87 24.04 -7.75
CA ASN A 40 -6.66 24.98 -8.83
C ASN A 40 -5.31 25.70 -8.69
N PHE A 41 -4.91 26.09 -7.47
CA PHE A 41 -3.59 26.69 -7.26
C PHE A 41 -2.46 25.73 -7.67
N LEU A 42 -2.55 24.46 -7.26
CA LEU A 42 -1.53 23.45 -7.53
C LEU A 42 -1.48 23.04 -9.02
N GLU A 43 -2.63 22.82 -9.64
CA GLU A 43 -2.74 22.43 -11.06
C GLU A 43 -2.35 23.55 -12.03
N ASN A 44 -2.61 24.82 -11.68
CA ASN A 44 -2.30 25.97 -12.53
C ASN A 44 -0.82 26.39 -12.45
N GLY A 45 0.06 25.44 -12.74
CA GLY A 45 1.48 25.68 -13.02
C GLY A 45 2.41 25.62 -11.80
N LYS A 46 1.98 25.03 -10.68
CA LYS A 46 2.85 24.81 -9.51
C LYS A 46 3.32 23.36 -9.39
N LEU A 47 2.58 22.43 -9.99
CA LEU A 47 3.01 21.04 -10.16
C LEU A 47 3.38 20.76 -11.64
N PRO A 48 4.50 20.05 -11.89
CA PRO A 48 4.74 19.44 -13.19
C PRO A 48 3.57 18.59 -13.67
N LYS A 49 3.29 18.57 -14.99
CA LYS A 49 2.12 17.88 -15.60
C LYS A 49 2.00 16.39 -15.27
N GLN A 50 3.10 15.75 -14.87
CA GLN A 50 3.08 14.35 -14.44
C GLN A 50 2.36 14.14 -13.10
N TYR A 51 2.27 15.16 -12.25
CA TYR A 51 1.57 15.10 -10.97
C TYR A 51 0.19 15.73 -11.16
N LYS A 52 -0.84 14.90 -11.19
CA LYS A 52 -2.23 15.36 -11.31
C LYS A 52 -2.96 15.16 -10.00
N LEU A 53 -3.98 15.98 -9.77
CA LEU A 53 -4.80 15.93 -8.59
C LEU A 53 -6.15 15.29 -8.91
N GLY A 54 -6.64 14.51 -7.96
CA GLY A 54 -7.97 13.92 -8.01
C GLY A 54 -8.51 13.68 -6.62
N ASN A 55 -9.72 13.16 -6.53
CA ASN A 55 -10.44 12.93 -5.30
C ASN A 55 -11.13 11.56 -5.39
N GLY A 56 -11.16 10.82 -4.28
CA GLY A 56 -11.74 9.47 -4.28
C GLY A 56 -11.13 8.56 -3.24
N GLU A 57 -11.15 7.25 -3.53
CA GLU A 57 -10.66 6.21 -2.63
C GLU A 57 -9.39 5.55 -3.19
N ILE A 58 -8.51 5.11 -2.30
CA ILE A 58 -7.29 4.39 -2.65
C ILE A 58 -7.45 2.94 -2.23
N ILE A 59 -7.14 2.01 -3.13
CA ILE A 59 -7.23 0.56 -2.88
C ILE A 59 -5.86 -0.10 -2.98
N SER A 60 -5.71 -1.26 -2.35
CA SER A 60 -4.61 -2.19 -2.63
C SER A 60 -5.11 -3.50 -3.22
N SER A 61 -4.18 -4.30 -3.71
CA SER A 61 -4.45 -5.70 -4.06
C SER A 61 -4.69 -6.63 -2.86
N TYR A 62 -4.92 -6.08 -1.65
CA TYR A 62 -5.07 -6.80 -0.38
C TYR A 62 -6.37 -6.50 0.39
N SER A 63 -7.50 -6.28 -0.29
CA SER A 63 -8.82 -6.01 0.33
C SER A 63 -8.86 -4.81 1.29
N GLN A 64 -7.86 -3.93 1.22
CA GLN A 64 -7.80 -2.70 2.00
C GLN A 64 -8.20 -1.52 1.11
N THR A 65 -9.00 -0.62 1.67
CA THR A 65 -9.43 0.64 1.05
C THR A 65 -9.17 1.78 2.03
N SER A 66 -8.72 2.93 1.52
CA SER A 66 -8.58 4.15 2.33
C SER A 66 -9.95 4.74 2.62
N LYS A 67 -9.99 5.73 3.51
CA LYS A 67 -11.12 6.67 3.51
C LYS A 67 -11.09 7.51 2.23
N GLN A 68 -12.22 8.14 1.91
CA GLN A 68 -12.26 9.18 0.88
C GLN A 68 -11.26 10.28 1.21
N THR A 69 -10.46 10.67 0.23
CA THR A 69 -9.40 11.66 0.37
C THR A 69 -9.72 12.91 -0.45
N ASP A 70 -9.50 14.07 0.17
CA ASP A 70 -9.74 15.40 -0.41
C ASP A 70 -8.91 15.58 -1.71
N LEU A 71 -7.58 15.49 -1.61
CA LEU A 71 -6.69 15.50 -2.78
C LEU A 71 -5.71 14.33 -2.79
N ILE A 72 -5.76 13.56 -3.87
CA ILE A 72 -4.84 12.49 -4.23
C ILE A 72 -3.90 13.03 -5.30
N VAL A 73 -2.59 12.99 -5.04
CA VAL A 73 -1.57 13.31 -6.04
C VAL A 73 -1.19 12.00 -6.75
N TYR A 74 -1.36 11.91 -8.06
CA TYR A 74 -1.08 10.68 -8.82
C TYR A 74 -0.32 10.94 -10.12
N ASP A 75 0.23 9.87 -10.71
CA ASP A 75 0.99 9.94 -11.96
C ASP A 75 0.08 10.01 -13.19
N ASN A 76 -0.02 11.17 -13.84
CA ASN A 76 -0.89 11.33 -15.00
C ASN A 76 -0.45 10.53 -16.25
N ASN A 77 0.79 10.03 -16.28
CA ASN A 77 1.35 9.40 -17.48
C ASN A 77 1.33 7.86 -17.41
N LYS A 78 1.35 7.29 -16.20
CA LYS A 78 1.53 5.85 -15.97
C LYS A 78 0.39 5.21 -15.17
N SER A 79 -0.58 5.98 -14.73
CA SER A 79 -1.65 5.49 -13.86
C SER A 79 -2.81 4.91 -14.65
N ILE A 80 -3.40 3.85 -14.09
CA ILE A 80 -4.73 3.36 -14.45
C ILE A 80 -5.65 3.73 -13.29
N ILE A 81 -6.72 4.48 -13.58
CA ILE A 81 -7.73 4.86 -12.60
C ILE A 81 -8.97 4.02 -12.86
N PHE A 82 -9.48 3.37 -11.83
CA PHE A 82 -10.72 2.62 -11.92
C PHE A 82 -11.89 3.60 -11.73
N GLN A 83 -12.62 3.87 -12.81
CA GLN A 83 -13.82 4.70 -12.74
C GLN A 83 -15.01 3.81 -12.32
N ALA A 84 -15.48 3.97 -11.09
CA ALA A 84 -16.65 3.25 -10.59
C ALA A 84 -17.97 3.92 -10.98
N SER A 85 -17.96 5.25 -11.13
CA SER A 85 -19.06 6.09 -11.62
C SER A 85 -18.53 7.46 -12.05
N ASP A 86 -19.39 8.34 -12.56
CA ASP A 86 -19.02 9.73 -12.90
C ASP A 86 -18.51 10.54 -11.69
N SER A 87 -18.87 10.14 -10.46
CA SER A 87 -18.55 10.87 -9.22
C SER A 87 -17.52 10.19 -8.32
N ILE A 88 -17.15 8.93 -8.57
CA ILE A 88 -16.24 8.17 -7.70
C ILE A 88 -15.10 7.57 -8.51
N GLN A 89 -13.90 8.07 -8.24
CA GLN A 89 -12.64 7.56 -8.79
C GLN A 89 -11.95 6.67 -7.75
N ILE A 90 -11.44 5.53 -8.20
CA ILE A 90 -10.72 4.57 -7.37
C ILE A 90 -9.30 4.47 -7.89
N TYR A 91 -8.34 4.67 -6.98
CA TYR A 91 -6.92 4.74 -7.27
C TYR A 91 -6.19 3.52 -6.71
N PRO A 92 -5.53 2.72 -7.54
CA PRO A 92 -4.56 1.74 -7.05
C PRO A 92 -3.42 2.45 -6.30
N ILE A 93 -3.00 1.96 -5.14
CA ILE A 93 -1.93 2.57 -4.33
C ILE A 93 -0.58 2.67 -5.06
N GLU A 94 -0.39 1.87 -6.10
CA GLU A 94 0.78 1.90 -6.98
C GLU A 94 0.85 3.19 -7.82
N THR A 95 -0.28 3.86 -8.05
CA THR A 95 -0.40 5.01 -8.97
C THR A 95 -0.20 6.38 -8.34
N ILE A 96 -0.32 6.45 -7.01
CA ILE A 96 -0.32 7.72 -6.30
C ILE A 96 1.11 8.15 -5.91
N TYR A 97 1.32 9.40 -5.57
CA TYR A 97 2.52 9.90 -4.90
C TYR A 97 2.27 10.13 -3.41
N GLY A 98 1.04 10.53 -3.08
CA GLY A 98 0.61 10.82 -1.71
C GLY A 98 -0.72 11.56 -1.71
N ILE A 99 -1.10 12.03 -0.53
CA ILE A 99 -2.38 12.72 -0.29
C ILE A 99 -2.18 14.05 0.42
N ILE A 100 -3.15 14.95 0.23
CA ILE A 100 -3.26 16.22 0.94
C ILE A 100 -4.66 16.29 1.57
N GLU A 101 -4.71 16.25 2.89
CA GLU A 101 -5.91 16.48 3.70
C GLU A 101 -6.12 17.98 3.91
N ILE A 102 -7.27 18.50 3.49
CA ILE A 102 -7.57 19.93 3.53
C ILE A 102 -8.49 20.21 4.70
N LYS A 103 -8.09 21.13 5.58
CA LYS A 103 -8.89 21.57 6.71
C LYS A 103 -9.10 23.09 6.67
N SER A 104 -10.33 23.52 6.92
CA SER A 104 -10.64 24.94 6.96
C SER A 104 -9.98 25.64 8.14
N LYS A 105 -10.12 25.04 9.33
CA LYS A 105 -9.47 25.47 10.56
C LYS A 105 -8.87 24.26 11.26
N LEU A 106 -7.60 24.33 11.62
CA LEU A 106 -6.87 23.19 12.20
C LEU A 106 -6.87 23.25 13.74
N SER A 107 -7.90 22.68 14.36
CA SER A 107 -7.93 22.41 15.81
C SER A 107 -7.23 21.08 16.14
N LYS A 108 -7.01 20.77 17.43
CA LYS A 108 -6.49 19.45 17.87
C LYS A 108 -7.34 18.29 17.31
N GLN A 109 -8.66 18.43 17.33
CA GLN A 109 -9.57 17.42 16.80
C GLN A 109 -9.37 17.23 15.28
N LYS A 110 -9.35 18.32 14.51
CA LYS A 110 -9.18 18.26 13.05
C LYS A 110 -7.78 17.78 12.64
N LEU A 111 -6.77 18.08 13.44
CA LEU A 111 -5.44 17.49 13.31
C LEU A 111 -5.52 15.96 13.43
N ASN A 112 -6.09 15.44 14.53
CA ASN A 112 -6.21 14.00 14.75
C ASN A 112 -7.02 13.30 13.63
N GLU A 113 -8.11 13.91 13.16
CA GLU A 113 -8.88 13.39 12.02
C GLU A 113 -8.00 13.23 10.77
N GLY A 114 -7.21 14.25 10.42
CA GLY A 114 -6.28 14.18 9.28
C GLY A 114 -5.16 13.17 9.47
N LEU A 115 -4.63 13.04 10.70
CA LEU A 115 -3.58 12.05 11.01
C LEU A 115 -4.10 10.62 10.88
N GLU A 116 -5.31 10.32 11.35
CA GLU A 116 -5.92 8.99 11.18
C GLU A 116 -6.23 8.68 9.71
N ASN A 117 -6.57 9.69 8.89
CA ASN A 117 -6.73 9.51 7.45
C ASN A 117 -5.40 9.16 6.78
N ILE A 118 -4.33 9.90 7.08
CA ILE A 118 -2.97 9.62 6.58
C ILE A 118 -2.49 8.23 7.04
N LYS A 119 -2.74 7.87 8.30
CA LYS A 119 -2.43 6.55 8.84
C LYS A 119 -3.14 5.45 8.08
N SER A 120 -4.44 5.62 7.79
CA SER A 120 -5.22 4.64 7.02
C SER A 120 -4.60 4.40 5.64
N LEU A 121 -4.12 5.45 4.97
CA LEU A 121 -3.40 5.30 3.70
C LEU A 121 -2.07 4.56 3.86
N LYS A 122 -1.24 4.99 4.83
CA LYS A 122 0.10 4.41 5.01
C LYS A 122 0.05 2.94 5.45
N GLN A 123 -1.03 2.49 6.09
CA GLN A 123 -1.27 1.08 6.41
C GLN A 123 -1.63 0.21 5.19
N ILE A 124 -2.18 0.82 4.14
CA ILE A 124 -2.46 0.10 2.87
C ILE A 124 -1.16 -0.20 2.15
N HIS A 125 -0.14 0.65 2.29
CA HIS A 125 1.17 0.49 1.67
C HIS A 125 1.87 -0.80 2.14
N SER A 126 2.40 -1.55 1.19
CA SER A 126 3.25 -2.71 1.46
C SER A 126 4.72 -2.30 1.32
N PRO A 127 5.55 -2.45 2.36
CA PRO A 127 6.99 -2.35 2.23
C PRO A 127 7.46 -3.50 1.31
N SER A 128 7.65 -3.17 0.04
CA SER A 128 8.07 -4.12 -0.99
C SER A 128 9.20 -3.55 -1.81
N PHE A 129 9.78 -4.37 -2.67
CA PHE A 129 10.74 -3.93 -3.66
C PHE A 129 10.06 -3.87 -5.03
N ILE A 130 10.29 -2.79 -5.76
CA ILE A 130 9.85 -2.65 -7.15
C ILE A 130 11.04 -2.96 -8.03
N SER A 131 10.89 -3.96 -8.91
CA SER A 131 11.89 -4.33 -9.90
C SER A 131 11.53 -3.77 -11.27
N LYS A 132 12.47 -3.09 -11.90
CA LYS A 132 12.34 -2.51 -13.23
C LYS A 132 13.38 -3.09 -14.18
N LYS A 133 12.95 -3.65 -15.30
CA LYS A 133 13.85 -4.08 -16.36
C LYS A 133 14.47 -2.85 -17.05
N LEU A 134 15.79 -2.80 -17.10
CA LEU A 134 16.59 -1.84 -17.85
C LEU A 134 17.16 -2.56 -19.07
N GLY A 135 16.31 -2.80 -20.07
CA GLY A 135 16.65 -3.61 -21.24
C GLY A 135 16.51 -5.13 -20.98
N PRO A 136 17.03 -5.97 -21.89
CA PRO A 136 16.78 -7.42 -21.87
C PRO A 136 17.50 -8.17 -20.74
N THR A 137 18.61 -7.64 -20.21
CA THR A 137 19.50 -8.39 -19.29
C THR A 137 19.65 -7.77 -17.91
N SER A 138 19.15 -6.56 -17.69
CA SER A 138 19.39 -5.82 -16.45
C SER A 138 18.07 -5.53 -15.75
N THR A 139 18.02 -5.74 -14.44
CA THR A 139 16.89 -5.37 -13.59
C THR A 139 17.40 -4.52 -12.45
N VAL A 140 16.81 -3.35 -12.25
CA VAL A 140 17.08 -2.48 -11.11
C VAL A 140 15.96 -2.64 -10.12
N THR A 141 16.31 -2.92 -8.86
CA THR A 141 15.36 -3.08 -7.78
C THR A 141 15.53 -1.94 -6.79
N TYR A 142 14.43 -1.31 -6.39
CA TYR A 142 14.43 -0.22 -5.41
C TYR A 142 13.27 -0.39 -4.42
N GLY A 143 13.44 0.17 -3.22
CA GLY A 143 12.40 0.12 -2.19
C GLY A 143 11.15 0.89 -2.61
N ASN A 144 9.99 0.28 -2.40
CA ASN A 144 8.69 0.92 -2.56
C ASN A 144 8.47 1.87 -1.38
N THR A 145 8.71 3.16 -1.59
CA THR A 145 8.50 4.16 -0.55
C THR A 145 7.01 4.38 -0.31
N PRO A 146 6.57 4.55 0.95
CA PRO A 146 5.17 4.87 1.25
C PRO A 146 4.74 6.17 0.55
N PRO A 147 3.46 6.27 0.14
CA PRO A 147 2.91 7.54 -0.30
C PRO A 147 3.05 8.60 0.81
N PHE A 148 3.32 9.85 0.43
CA PHE A 148 3.35 10.93 1.43
C PHE A 148 1.95 11.24 1.95
N GLY A 149 1.87 11.77 3.18
CA GLY A 149 0.64 12.33 3.75
C GLY A 149 0.88 13.75 4.23
N VAL A 150 0.08 14.69 3.75
CA VAL A 150 0.21 16.11 4.11
C VAL A 150 -1.12 16.62 4.64
N ILE A 151 -1.08 17.49 5.66
CA ILE A 151 -2.24 18.25 6.10
C ILE A 151 -2.04 19.70 5.69
N PHE A 152 -2.99 20.28 4.95
CA PHE A 152 -3.04 21.70 4.63
C PHE A 152 -4.23 22.34 5.30
N ALA A 153 -4.01 23.47 5.98
CA ALA A 153 -5.08 24.25 6.57
C ALA A 153 -5.02 25.72 6.22
N TYR A 154 -6.19 26.34 6.06
CA TYR A 154 -6.30 27.78 5.77
C TYR A 154 -6.09 28.65 7.00
N ASP A 155 -6.43 28.16 8.19
CA ASP A 155 -6.39 28.92 9.43
C ASP A 155 -6.25 28.02 10.66
N LEU A 156 -5.90 28.60 11.81
CA LEU A 156 -5.84 27.94 13.10
C LEU A 156 -7.24 27.77 13.72
N GLY A 157 -7.41 26.74 14.53
CA GLY A 157 -8.67 26.40 15.19
C GLY A 157 -8.85 27.04 16.56
N GLY A 158 -8.32 28.24 16.80
CA GLY A 158 -8.24 28.87 18.13
C GLY A 158 -7.05 28.39 18.98
N ASN A 159 -6.03 27.86 18.31
CA ASN A 159 -4.79 27.34 18.87
C ASN A 159 -3.57 28.02 18.21
N SER A 160 -2.35 27.61 18.56
CA SER A 160 -1.10 28.09 17.94
C SER A 160 -0.40 26.97 17.16
N LEU A 161 0.53 27.34 16.27
CA LEU A 161 1.38 26.38 15.57
C LEU A 161 2.17 25.50 16.54
N ASP A 162 2.70 26.08 17.63
CA ASP A 162 3.46 25.35 18.65
C ASP A 162 2.58 24.34 19.39
N SER A 163 1.35 24.73 19.75
CA SER A 163 0.41 23.79 20.37
C SER A 163 -0.02 22.65 19.42
N LEU A 164 -0.09 22.91 18.10
CA LEU A 164 -0.32 21.86 17.11
C LEU A 164 0.88 20.91 17.00
N GLU A 165 2.10 21.43 17.11
CA GLU A 165 3.33 20.63 17.14
C GLU A 165 3.34 19.71 18.36
N GLU A 166 2.98 20.22 19.55
CA GLU A 166 2.83 19.39 20.75
C GLU A 166 1.78 18.29 20.58
N ASN A 167 0.64 18.61 19.98
CA ASN A 167 -0.41 17.63 19.70
C ASN A 167 0.05 16.57 18.69
N LEU A 168 0.79 16.96 17.64
CA LEU A 168 1.39 16.02 16.69
C LEU A 168 2.36 15.08 17.41
N ARG A 169 3.24 15.62 18.26
CA ARG A 169 4.21 14.83 19.05
C ARG A 169 3.51 13.83 19.97
N GLU A 170 2.42 14.25 20.61
CA GLU A 170 1.59 13.36 21.44
C GLU A 170 1.01 12.21 20.60
N TRP A 171 0.48 12.49 19.41
CA TRP A 171 -0.05 11.46 18.51
C TRP A 171 1.04 10.53 17.98
N CYS A 172 2.20 11.07 17.59
CA CYS A 172 3.37 10.32 17.15
C CYS A 172 3.88 9.35 18.23
N SER A 173 3.84 9.72 19.51
CA SER A 173 4.24 8.83 20.61
C SER A 173 3.40 7.55 20.74
N LYS A 174 2.22 7.53 20.12
CA LYS A 174 1.24 6.42 20.17
C LYS A 174 1.18 5.61 18.86
N ASN A 175 1.94 5.99 17.85
CA ASN A 175 1.88 5.41 16.51
C ASN A 175 3.29 5.24 15.94
N PRO A 176 3.59 4.17 15.18
CA PRO A 176 4.93 3.99 14.61
C PRO A 176 5.26 5.05 13.55
N ALA A 177 6.54 5.42 13.40
CA ALA A 177 6.98 6.41 12.41
C ALA A 177 6.54 6.10 10.96
N SER A 178 6.33 4.83 10.63
CA SER A 178 5.84 4.39 9.32
C SER A 178 4.48 4.97 8.91
N VAL A 179 3.68 5.47 9.87
CA VAL A 179 2.36 6.08 9.61
C VAL A 179 2.30 7.59 9.89
N TRP A 180 3.41 8.21 10.28
CA TRP A 180 3.44 9.65 10.56
C TRP A 180 3.21 10.48 9.30
N PRO A 181 2.67 11.71 9.39
CA PRO A 181 2.58 12.60 8.23
C PRO A 181 3.98 13.04 7.77
N ASN A 182 4.06 13.65 6.60
CA ASN A 182 5.30 14.21 6.06
C ASN A 182 5.44 15.71 6.37
N MET A 183 4.31 16.43 6.40
CA MET A 183 4.27 17.86 6.62
C MET A 183 2.86 18.29 7.02
N ILE A 184 2.78 19.27 7.91
CA ILE A 184 1.54 20.02 8.17
C ILE A 184 1.81 21.47 7.79
N CYS A 185 0.93 22.08 7.01
CA CYS A 185 1.01 23.49 6.65
C CYS A 185 -0.25 24.21 7.13
N VAL A 186 -0.07 25.32 7.84
CA VAL A 186 -1.15 26.26 8.14
C VAL A 186 -0.83 27.58 7.42
N LEU A 187 -1.69 27.94 6.46
CA LEU A 187 -1.51 29.09 5.58
C LEU A 187 -1.38 30.38 6.38
N ASN A 188 -0.45 31.24 5.97
CA ASN A 188 -0.07 32.47 6.63
C ASN A 188 0.43 32.33 8.08
N GLN A 189 0.71 31.11 8.55
CA GLN A 189 1.29 30.84 9.86
C GLN A 189 2.66 30.16 9.73
N GLY A 190 2.70 28.95 9.16
CA GLY A 190 3.92 28.16 9.14
C GLY A 190 3.70 26.69 8.86
N LEU A 191 4.78 25.91 9.00
CA LEU A 191 4.82 24.48 8.76
C LEU A 191 5.21 23.73 10.04
N ILE A 192 4.71 22.52 10.22
CA ILE A 192 5.22 21.56 11.19
C ILE A 192 5.90 20.42 10.43
N LEU A 193 7.16 20.16 10.77
CA LEU A 193 8.04 19.20 10.09
C LEU A 193 8.72 18.26 11.08
N PHE A 194 9.39 17.23 10.55
CA PHE A 194 10.26 16.34 11.31
C PHE A 194 11.74 16.69 11.09
N ARG A 195 12.56 16.50 12.12
CA ARG A 195 13.99 16.71 12.10
C ARG A 195 14.74 15.59 12.80
N GLU A 196 15.92 15.29 12.30
CA GLU A 196 16.93 14.49 12.98
C GLU A 196 18.18 15.35 13.15
N GLY A 197 18.42 15.80 14.39
CA GLY A 197 19.42 16.83 14.67
C GLY A 197 19.10 18.14 13.94
N LEU A 198 20.00 18.57 13.05
CA LEU A 198 19.84 19.81 12.25
C LEU A 198 19.25 19.58 10.86
N LYS A 199 18.94 18.33 10.49
CA LYS A 199 18.45 17.98 9.14
C LYS A 199 16.95 17.78 9.16
N ASP A 200 16.24 18.52 8.32
CA ASP A 200 14.82 18.26 8.03
C ASP A 200 14.67 16.88 7.38
N ARG A 201 13.74 16.07 7.90
CA ARG A 201 13.35 14.77 7.36
C ARG A 201 11.96 14.90 6.77
N LEU A 202 11.89 14.92 5.44
CA LEU A 202 10.65 15.21 4.72
C LEU A 202 10.06 13.93 4.11
N HIS A 203 10.91 13.05 3.60
CA HIS A 203 10.47 11.86 2.88
C HIS A 203 10.09 10.73 3.83
N SER A 204 9.12 9.89 3.44
CA SER A 204 8.59 8.86 4.35
C SER A 204 9.60 7.78 4.74
N ASN A 205 10.65 7.57 3.95
CA ASN A 205 11.77 6.69 4.28
C ASN A 205 12.84 7.33 5.17
N GLU A 206 12.76 8.64 5.40
CA GLU A 206 13.67 9.41 6.26
C GLU A 206 13.08 9.71 7.63
N ILE A 207 11.74 9.65 7.76
CA ILE A 207 11.03 9.89 9.01
C ILE A 207 11.04 8.58 9.82
N THR A 208 11.71 8.64 10.97
CA THR A 208 11.91 7.50 11.88
C THR A 208 11.56 7.89 13.31
N ASP A 209 11.55 6.92 14.22
CA ASP A 209 11.19 7.16 15.63
C ASP A 209 12.21 8.06 16.36
N GLU A 210 13.42 8.24 15.80
CA GLU A 210 14.44 9.18 16.28
C GLU A 210 14.14 10.65 15.90
N CYS A 211 13.19 10.89 15.00
CA CYS A 211 12.86 12.24 14.56
C CYS A 211 12.07 13.01 15.63
N THR A 212 12.37 14.30 15.77
CA THR A 212 11.57 15.24 16.56
C THR A 212 10.75 16.17 15.66
N THR A 213 9.65 16.69 16.20
CA THR A 213 8.83 17.69 15.50
C THR A 213 9.41 19.10 15.66
N ILE A 214 9.08 19.98 14.72
CA ILE A 214 9.35 21.43 14.83
C ILE A 214 8.25 22.24 14.17
N GLY A 215 7.76 23.29 14.84
CA GLY A 215 7.01 24.39 14.24
C GLY A 215 7.93 25.47 13.65
N LEU A 216 7.81 25.72 12.34
CA LEU A 216 8.52 26.78 11.62
C LEU A 216 7.54 27.88 11.19
N HIS A 217 7.70 29.07 11.78
CA HIS A 217 6.81 30.22 11.58
C HIS A 217 7.23 31.03 10.35
N PHE A 218 6.71 30.66 9.18
CA PHE A 218 7.00 31.34 7.91
C PHE A 218 6.05 32.50 7.59
N LYS A 219 4.94 32.63 8.32
CA LYS A 219 3.91 33.65 8.06
C LYS A 219 3.47 33.61 6.60
N GLU A 220 3.51 34.75 5.89
CA GLU A 220 3.09 34.90 4.50
C GLU A 220 3.83 33.97 3.52
N ASP A 221 5.07 33.58 3.85
CA ASP A 221 5.89 32.69 3.00
C ASP A 221 5.47 31.21 3.10
N SER A 222 4.55 30.85 4.00
CA SER A 222 4.09 29.48 4.22
C SER A 222 3.65 28.75 2.94
N LEU A 223 2.95 29.43 2.02
CA LEU A 223 2.50 28.83 0.76
C LEU A 223 3.67 28.44 -0.15
N PHE A 224 4.71 29.26 -0.19
CA PHE A 224 5.93 28.97 -0.94
C PHE A 224 6.67 27.77 -0.35
N GLU A 225 6.85 27.76 0.97
CA GLU A 225 7.55 26.69 1.69
C GLU A 225 6.80 25.35 1.59
N PHE A 226 5.46 25.38 1.65
CA PHE A 226 4.59 24.24 1.38
C PHE A 226 4.79 23.70 -0.04
N THR A 227 4.68 24.58 -1.04
CA THR A 227 4.74 24.17 -2.45
C THR A 227 6.11 23.60 -2.81
N SER A 228 7.19 24.22 -2.32
CA SER A 228 8.56 23.75 -2.52
C SER A 228 8.76 22.32 -1.98
N ARG A 229 8.31 22.08 -0.75
CA ARG A 229 8.40 20.75 -0.11
C ARG A 229 7.46 19.73 -0.76
N LEU A 230 6.28 20.13 -1.20
CA LEU A 230 5.36 19.25 -1.92
C LEU A 230 5.99 18.75 -3.23
N ILE A 231 6.65 19.63 -4.00
CA ILE A 231 7.37 19.23 -5.22
C ILE A 231 8.50 18.24 -4.90
N SER A 232 9.24 18.50 -3.82
CA SER A 232 10.27 17.59 -3.34
C SER A 232 9.68 16.20 -3.01
N LEU A 233 8.59 16.14 -2.23
CA LEU A 233 7.87 14.91 -1.91
C LEU A 233 7.49 14.12 -3.16
N CYS A 234 6.87 14.79 -4.14
CA CYS A 234 6.48 14.17 -5.41
C CYS A 234 7.67 13.59 -6.19
N SER A 235 8.86 14.18 -6.10
CA SER A 235 10.02 13.76 -6.91
C SER A 235 10.67 12.43 -6.50
N THR A 236 10.39 11.95 -5.28
CA THR A 236 11.14 10.83 -4.66
C THR A 236 10.46 9.47 -4.79
N ARG A 237 9.14 9.40 -4.67
CA ARG A 237 8.40 8.15 -4.92
C ARG A 237 8.40 7.86 -6.42
N LYS A 238 8.73 6.63 -6.80
CA LYS A 238 8.69 6.17 -8.19
C LYS A 238 7.37 5.46 -8.42
N VAL A 239 6.57 6.02 -9.33
CA VAL A 239 5.38 5.37 -9.88
C VAL A 239 5.78 4.74 -11.22
N GLU A 240 5.43 3.46 -11.39
CA GLU A 240 5.62 2.71 -12.63
C GLU A 240 4.29 2.05 -13.03
N VAL A 241 4.18 1.69 -14.30
CA VAL A 241 3.04 0.88 -14.77
C VAL A 241 3.11 -0.46 -14.04
N PHE A 242 2.05 -0.80 -13.32
CA PHE A 242 1.94 -2.04 -12.56
C PHE A 242 1.10 -3.07 -13.33
N ASP A 243 1.29 -4.35 -13.03
CA ASP A 243 0.48 -5.42 -13.61
C ASP A 243 -0.92 -5.42 -12.97
N ILE A 244 -1.93 -5.00 -13.72
CA ILE A 244 -3.31 -4.93 -13.25
C ILE A 244 -3.88 -6.30 -12.86
N SER A 245 -3.31 -7.40 -13.38
CA SER A 245 -3.72 -8.75 -13.04
C SER A 245 -3.58 -9.04 -11.54
N GLN A 246 -2.73 -8.30 -10.83
CA GLN A 246 -2.57 -8.42 -9.38
C GLN A 246 -3.85 -8.10 -8.58
N TYR A 247 -4.80 -7.39 -9.19
CA TYR A 247 -6.13 -7.07 -8.63
C TYR A 247 -7.19 -8.12 -8.99
N SER A 248 -6.87 -9.12 -9.82
CA SER A 248 -7.79 -10.22 -10.17
C SER A 248 -7.97 -11.20 -9.02
N ASP A 249 -6.90 -11.47 -8.25
CA ASP A 249 -6.91 -12.21 -6.99
C ASP A 249 -6.60 -11.27 -5.82
N ILE A 250 -7.67 -10.69 -5.26
CA ILE A 250 -7.57 -9.77 -4.13
C ILE A 250 -7.18 -10.56 -2.88
N GLY A 251 -6.00 -10.27 -2.35
CA GLY A 251 -5.49 -10.85 -1.11
C GLY A 251 -6.22 -10.36 0.14
N LEU A 252 -5.87 -10.96 1.27
CA LEU A 252 -6.41 -10.69 2.59
C LEU A 252 -5.32 -10.15 3.52
N ILE A 253 -5.74 -9.46 4.57
CA ILE A 253 -4.89 -9.16 5.73
C ILE A 253 -5.31 -10.06 6.89
N VAL A 254 -4.37 -10.86 7.41
CA VAL A 254 -4.59 -11.79 8.54
C VAL A 254 -3.56 -11.48 9.62
N ASP A 255 -3.97 -10.87 10.74
CA ASP A 255 -3.07 -10.45 11.82
C ASP A 255 -1.82 -9.68 11.35
N GLY A 256 -2.01 -8.78 10.37
CA GLY A 256 -0.93 -7.99 9.77
C GLY A 256 -0.15 -8.70 8.65
N LEU A 257 -0.43 -9.97 8.40
CA LEU A 257 0.13 -10.72 7.27
C LEU A 257 -0.65 -10.43 5.99
N ARG A 258 0.06 -10.18 4.90
CA ARG A 258 -0.50 -10.03 3.55
C ARG A 258 -0.58 -11.40 2.88
N VAL A 259 -1.78 -11.86 2.53
CA VAL A 259 -1.98 -13.24 2.06
C VAL A 259 -2.70 -13.28 0.70
N LYS A 260 -2.12 -13.97 -0.30
CA LYS A 260 -2.74 -14.25 -1.62
C LYS A 260 -2.82 -15.76 -1.91
N GLY A 261 -3.64 -16.15 -2.89
CA GLY A 261 -3.83 -17.55 -3.29
C GLY A 261 -4.79 -18.35 -2.38
N VAL A 262 -5.55 -17.65 -1.53
CA VAL A 262 -6.42 -18.27 -0.50
C VAL A 262 -7.92 -18.08 -0.75
N ARG A 263 -8.30 -17.33 -1.80
CA ARG A 263 -9.71 -17.05 -2.14
C ARG A 263 -10.15 -17.79 -3.41
N ARG A 264 -11.46 -18.05 -3.50
CA ARG A 264 -12.21 -18.50 -4.69
C ARG A 264 -11.95 -19.94 -5.14
N TRP A 265 -11.82 -20.86 -4.21
CA TRP A 265 -11.82 -22.28 -4.57
C TRP A 265 -13.25 -22.71 -4.85
N LYS A 266 -13.50 -23.21 -6.05
CA LYS A 266 -14.83 -23.69 -6.45
C LYS A 266 -15.08 -25.05 -5.84
N HIS A 267 -16.26 -25.27 -5.27
CA HIS A 267 -16.67 -26.62 -4.89
C HIS A 267 -16.60 -27.53 -6.12
N LYS A 268 -16.14 -28.77 -5.92
CA LYS A 268 -16.06 -29.76 -7.00
C LYS A 268 -17.45 -30.07 -7.58
N ASP A 269 -18.46 -30.14 -6.72
CA ASP A 269 -19.83 -30.51 -7.10
C ASP A 269 -20.76 -29.31 -7.33
N ASP A 270 -20.36 -28.11 -6.90
CA ASP A 270 -21.16 -26.89 -7.06
C ASP A 270 -20.25 -25.67 -7.35
N PRO A 271 -19.97 -25.39 -8.63
CA PRO A 271 -19.10 -24.29 -9.04
C PRO A 271 -19.60 -22.90 -8.61
N SER A 272 -20.86 -22.79 -8.15
CA SER A 272 -21.43 -21.54 -7.62
C SER A 272 -21.01 -21.28 -6.17
N LYS A 273 -20.61 -22.32 -5.43
CA LYS A 273 -20.06 -22.20 -4.08
C LYS A 273 -18.55 -21.99 -4.14
N GLN A 274 -18.11 -20.92 -3.49
CA GLN A 274 -16.70 -20.58 -3.32
C GLN A 274 -16.35 -20.71 -1.85
N PHE A 275 -15.17 -21.25 -1.56
CA PHE A 275 -14.64 -21.32 -0.21
C PHE A 275 -13.32 -20.55 -0.10
N CYS A 276 -13.04 -20.09 1.12
CA CYS A 276 -11.80 -19.46 1.52
C CYS A 276 -11.13 -20.29 2.61
N LEU A 277 -9.80 -20.24 2.71
CA LEU A 277 -9.11 -20.77 3.88
C LEU A 277 -9.40 -19.89 5.09
N LYS A 278 -9.73 -20.51 6.22
CA LYS A 278 -9.88 -19.82 7.50
C LYS A 278 -8.56 -19.19 7.92
N GLN A 279 -8.68 -18.05 8.58
CA GLN A 279 -7.52 -17.30 9.10
C GLN A 279 -6.66 -18.15 10.05
N GLU A 280 -7.26 -19.01 10.87
CA GLU A 280 -6.54 -19.88 11.80
C GLU A 280 -5.63 -20.90 11.10
N PHE A 281 -6.08 -21.46 9.98
CA PHE A 281 -5.25 -22.36 9.17
C PHE A 281 -4.06 -21.61 8.54
N ILE A 282 -4.29 -20.41 8.02
CA ILE A 282 -3.24 -19.56 7.44
C ILE A 282 -2.17 -19.25 8.51
N LYS A 283 -2.59 -18.88 9.73
CA LYS A 283 -1.68 -18.60 10.85
C LYS A 283 -0.89 -19.84 11.25
N LYS A 284 -1.52 -21.01 11.27
CA LYS A 284 -0.87 -22.30 11.53
C LYS A 284 0.22 -22.59 10.51
N VAL A 285 -0.08 -22.48 9.22
CA VAL A 285 0.92 -22.68 8.15
C VAL A 285 2.09 -21.72 8.32
N TYR A 286 1.84 -20.43 8.58
CA TYR A 286 2.89 -19.44 8.78
C TYR A 286 3.79 -19.74 9.99
N SER A 287 3.20 -20.17 11.11
CA SER A 287 3.93 -20.40 12.36
C SER A 287 4.74 -21.70 12.34
N GLU A 288 4.22 -22.76 11.73
CA GLU A 288 4.81 -24.10 11.72
C GLU A 288 5.73 -24.36 10.52
N CYS A 289 5.50 -23.72 9.37
CA CYS A 289 6.28 -23.99 8.17
C CYS A 289 7.68 -23.35 8.25
N LYS A 290 8.71 -24.16 8.50
CA LYS A 290 10.12 -23.71 8.59
C LYS A 290 11.02 -24.21 7.47
N GLU A 291 10.63 -25.28 6.78
CA GLU A 291 11.43 -25.85 5.69
C GLU A 291 11.32 -24.98 4.44
N GLN A 292 12.47 -24.50 3.96
CA GLN A 292 12.58 -23.76 2.71
C GLN A 292 13.39 -24.59 1.72
N ILE A 293 12.82 -24.84 0.54
CA ILE A 293 13.43 -25.61 -0.54
C ILE A 293 13.42 -24.80 -1.83
N SER A 294 14.30 -25.13 -2.77
CA SER A 294 14.21 -24.54 -4.11
C SER A 294 12.94 -24.98 -4.82
N SER A 295 12.41 -24.14 -5.70
CA SER A 295 11.26 -24.47 -6.54
C SER A 295 11.52 -25.75 -7.38
N LYS A 296 12.76 -25.96 -7.80
CA LYS A 296 13.20 -27.19 -8.46
C LYS A 296 13.09 -28.42 -7.55
N GLU A 297 13.61 -28.33 -6.32
CA GLU A 297 13.49 -29.42 -5.33
C GLU A 297 12.03 -29.70 -5.00
N LEU A 298 11.18 -28.67 -4.88
CA LEU A 298 9.75 -28.85 -4.68
C LEU A 298 9.12 -29.66 -5.83
N LEU A 299 9.41 -29.32 -7.08
CA LEU A 299 8.87 -30.05 -8.23
C LEU A 299 9.34 -31.51 -8.24
N ILE A 300 10.62 -31.76 -7.93
CA ILE A 300 11.18 -33.11 -7.83
C ILE A 300 10.52 -33.89 -6.68
N LYS A 301 10.39 -33.28 -5.49
CA LYS A 301 9.68 -33.88 -4.34
C LYS A 301 8.22 -34.17 -4.68
N ARG A 302 7.54 -33.34 -5.47
CA ARG A 302 6.12 -33.54 -5.81
C ARG A 302 5.91 -34.60 -6.88
N LEU A 303 6.63 -34.50 -8.00
CA LEU A 303 6.34 -35.25 -9.23
C LEU A 303 7.38 -36.32 -9.54
N GLY A 304 8.56 -36.27 -8.91
CA GLY A 304 9.69 -37.07 -9.29
C GLY A 304 10.50 -36.48 -10.45
N ASN A 305 11.51 -37.24 -10.88
CA ASN A 305 12.34 -36.91 -12.04
C ASN A 305 11.69 -37.51 -13.30
N ILE A 306 10.85 -36.73 -13.99
CA ILE A 306 10.14 -37.18 -15.19
C ILE A 306 10.90 -36.68 -16.42
N SER A 307 11.35 -37.61 -17.27
CA SER A 307 12.02 -37.31 -18.54
C SER A 307 11.16 -36.39 -19.42
N GLY A 308 11.75 -35.31 -19.94
CA GLY A 308 11.05 -34.33 -20.79
C GLY A 308 10.43 -33.13 -20.06
N LEU A 309 10.39 -33.12 -18.73
CA LEU A 309 10.05 -31.93 -17.93
C LEU A 309 11.29 -31.14 -17.50
N GLU A 310 12.46 -31.50 -18.02
CA GLU A 310 13.76 -30.91 -17.68
C GLU A 310 13.81 -29.38 -17.87
N GLN A 311 13.10 -28.88 -18.88
CA GLN A 311 13.00 -27.45 -19.17
C GLN A 311 12.17 -26.68 -18.14
N LEU A 312 11.17 -27.32 -17.50
CA LEU A 312 10.39 -26.69 -16.41
C LEU A 312 11.23 -26.44 -15.16
N TYR A 313 12.35 -27.15 -14.98
CA TYR A 313 13.25 -27.01 -13.83
C TYR A 313 14.31 -25.90 -14.00
N GLN A 314 14.50 -25.35 -15.21
CA GLN A 314 15.62 -24.44 -15.50
C GLN A 314 15.36 -22.98 -15.10
N ASP A 315 14.10 -22.55 -15.07
CA ASP A 315 13.73 -21.15 -14.79
C ASP A 315 13.31 -20.87 -13.34
N THR A 316 13.36 -21.86 -12.45
CA THR A 316 12.78 -21.77 -11.11
C THR A 316 13.84 -21.64 -10.01
N ASN A 317 14.57 -20.51 -9.99
CA ASN A 317 15.59 -20.22 -8.96
C ASN A 317 15.02 -19.63 -7.65
N GLY A 318 13.70 -19.58 -7.49
CA GLY A 318 13.05 -19.09 -6.26
C GLY A 318 13.02 -20.14 -5.15
N LEU A 319 13.16 -19.69 -3.90
CA LEU A 319 12.93 -20.51 -2.72
C LEU A 319 11.44 -20.51 -2.34
N VAL A 320 10.93 -21.64 -1.86
CA VAL A 320 9.54 -21.85 -1.44
C VAL A 320 9.51 -22.55 -0.09
N TYR A 321 8.59 -22.13 0.78
CA TYR A 321 8.32 -22.83 2.03
C TYR A 321 7.40 -24.04 1.78
N LEU A 322 7.81 -25.23 2.20
CA LEU A 322 7.01 -26.45 2.06
C LEU A 322 6.32 -26.78 3.38
N TYR A 323 4.99 -26.70 3.44
CA TYR A 323 4.22 -27.15 4.59
C TYR A 323 4.05 -28.66 4.55
N ASN A 324 4.92 -29.39 5.24
CA ASN A 324 4.89 -30.85 5.31
C ASN A 324 5.26 -31.38 6.71
N PRO A 325 4.49 -31.02 7.77
CA PRO A 325 4.83 -31.38 9.15
C PRO A 325 4.90 -32.89 9.40
N GLU A 326 4.11 -33.69 8.68
CA GLU A 326 4.07 -35.16 8.79
C GLU A 326 5.09 -35.86 7.89
N ASN A 327 5.91 -35.10 7.16
CA ASN A 327 6.93 -35.58 6.22
C ASN A 327 6.36 -36.61 5.20
N TYR A 328 5.18 -36.34 4.65
CA TYR A 328 4.57 -37.18 3.63
C TYR A 328 5.41 -37.23 2.35
N LYS A 329 5.33 -38.38 1.67
CA LYS A 329 6.12 -38.73 0.49
C LYS A 329 5.62 -38.04 -0.78
N GLY A 330 6.54 -37.92 -1.74
CA GLY A 330 6.29 -37.50 -3.12
C GLY A 330 5.74 -38.59 -4.02
N MET A 331 5.29 -38.21 -5.23
CA MET A 331 4.85 -39.18 -6.25
C MET A 331 5.95 -40.17 -6.61
N ALA A 332 7.20 -39.73 -6.79
CA ALA A 332 8.32 -40.64 -7.10
C ALA A 332 8.62 -41.64 -5.99
N ASP A 333 8.61 -41.19 -4.74
CA ASP A 333 8.87 -42.06 -3.58
C ASP A 333 7.78 -43.12 -3.44
N ILE A 334 6.53 -42.77 -3.76
CA ILE A 334 5.42 -43.72 -3.78
C ILE A 334 5.63 -44.73 -4.90
N LEU A 335 5.83 -44.25 -6.14
CA LEU A 335 5.96 -45.11 -7.32
C LEU A 335 7.18 -46.03 -7.31
N SER A 336 8.26 -45.64 -6.64
CA SER A 336 9.46 -46.48 -6.46
C SER A 336 9.28 -47.61 -5.45
N THR A 337 8.21 -47.58 -4.64
CA THR A 337 7.88 -48.66 -3.71
C THR A 337 7.29 -49.85 -4.49
N PRO A 338 7.89 -51.07 -4.43
CA PRO A 338 7.41 -52.24 -5.16
C PRO A 338 6.04 -52.70 -4.62
N THR A 339 5.07 -52.92 -5.52
CA THR A 339 3.71 -53.37 -5.16
C THR A 339 3.51 -54.87 -5.38
N GLN A 340 2.64 -55.46 -4.55
CA GLN A 340 2.11 -56.81 -4.75
C GLN A 340 0.74 -56.82 -5.48
N SER A 341 0.15 -55.64 -5.74
CA SER A 341 -1.22 -55.46 -6.26
C SER A 341 -1.26 -55.03 -7.74
N SER A 342 -2.39 -55.30 -8.41
CA SER A 342 -2.73 -54.83 -9.76
C SER A 342 -3.27 -53.38 -9.79
N GLU A 343 -2.99 -52.58 -8.75
CA GLU A 343 -3.48 -51.21 -8.64
C GLU A 343 -2.83 -50.28 -9.67
N SER A 344 -3.64 -49.43 -10.28
CA SER A 344 -3.19 -48.38 -11.17
C SER A 344 -2.42 -47.28 -10.42
N ILE A 345 -1.60 -46.52 -11.14
CA ILE A 345 -0.86 -45.36 -10.59
C ILE A 345 -1.82 -44.34 -9.95
N ILE A 346 -3.00 -44.15 -10.53
CA ILE A 346 -4.02 -43.22 -10.03
C ILE A 346 -4.56 -43.71 -8.68
N GLU A 347 -4.89 -44.99 -8.57
CA GLU A 347 -5.38 -45.59 -7.32
C GLU A 347 -4.33 -45.51 -6.21
N ARG A 348 -3.05 -45.76 -6.52
CA ARG A 348 -1.95 -45.62 -5.54
C ARG A 348 -1.81 -44.21 -5.01
N LEU A 349 -1.85 -43.21 -5.89
CA LEU A 349 -1.76 -41.79 -5.50
C LEU A 349 -3.01 -41.28 -4.78
N GLN A 350 -4.16 -41.94 -4.95
CA GLN A 350 -5.39 -41.64 -4.20
C GLN A 350 -5.42 -42.31 -2.82
N ASN A 351 -4.86 -43.52 -2.71
CA ASN A 351 -4.91 -44.32 -1.49
C ASN A 351 -3.80 -43.95 -0.48
N GLU A 352 -2.66 -43.43 -0.94
CA GLU A 352 -1.54 -43.03 -0.07
C GLU A 352 -1.53 -41.52 0.20
N LYS A 353 -1.32 -41.12 1.47
CA LYS A 353 -1.12 -39.71 1.84
C LYS A 353 0.18 -39.18 1.23
N ASN A 354 0.08 -38.13 0.42
CA ASN A 354 1.21 -37.63 -0.37
C ASN A 354 1.14 -36.12 -0.61
N ILE A 355 2.27 -35.55 -1.02
CA ILE A 355 2.41 -34.11 -1.28
C ILE A 355 2.34 -33.73 -2.76
N ALA A 356 1.97 -34.65 -3.66
CA ALA A 356 2.03 -34.40 -5.11
C ALA A 356 1.13 -33.23 -5.54
N ASN A 357 -0.08 -33.17 -4.96
CA ASN A 357 -1.07 -32.15 -5.23
C ASN A 357 -1.18 -31.15 -4.07
N GLY A 358 -1.29 -29.87 -4.42
CA GLY A 358 -1.40 -28.77 -3.48
C GLY A 358 -1.56 -27.47 -4.22
N PHE A 359 -1.42 -26.38 -3.48
CA PHE A 359 -1.60 -25.02 -3.99
C PHE A 359 -0.50 -24.11 -3.44
N PHE A 360 -0.34 -22.96 -4.10
CA PHE A 360 0.52 -21.90 -3.61
C PHE A 360 -0.32 -20.87 -2.85
N MET A 361 0.16 -20.52 -1.67
CA MET A 361 -0.26 -19.35 -0.92
C MET A 361 0.94 -18.42 -0.81
N TYR A 362 0.72 -17.12 -0.89
CA TYR A 362 1.80 -16.13 -0.75
C TYR A 362 1.57 -15.36 0.54
N ILE A 363 2.50 -15.43 1.48
CA ILE A 363 2.44 -14.70 2.74
C ILE A 363 3.57 -13.67 2.73
N ASN A 364 3.22 -12.38 2.81
CA ASN A 364 4.14 -11.24 2.67
C ASN A 364 5.00 -11.34 1.39
N GLU A 365 4.36 -11.67 0.27
CA GLU A 365 5.00 -11.92 -1.04
C GLU A 365 5.96 -13.12 -1.10
N VAL A 366 6.03 -13.93 -0.04
CA VAL A 366 6.84 -15.16 0.00
C VAL A 366 5.98 -16.37 -0.33
N PRO A 367 6.40 -17.25 -1.26
CA PRO A 367 5.61 -18.42 -1.64
C PRO A 367 5.68 -19.54 -0.60
N TYR A 368 4.52 -20.09 -0.26
CA TYR A 368 4.30 -21.29 0.53
C TYR A 368 3.56 -22.31 -0.34
N PHE A 369 4.06 -23.52 -0.40
CA PHE A 369 3.35 -24.64 -1.00
C PHE A 369 2.67 -25.47 0.09
N VAL A 370 1.36 -25.61 -0.02
CA VAL A 370 0.54 -26.37 0.92
C VAL A 370 -0.10 -27.55 0.18
N PRO A 371 0.28 -28.79 0.50
CA PRO A 371 -0.39 -29.98 -0.03
C PRO A 371 -1.87 -30.05 0.38
N TYR A 372 -2.75 -30.45 -0.56
CA TYR A 372 -4.20 -30.54 -0.28
C TYR A 372 -4.54 -31.54 0.83
N ILE A 373 -3.68 -32.53 1.09
CA ILE A 373 -3.88 -33.52 2.15
C ILE A 373 -3.95 -32.91 3.56
N TYR A 374 -3.44 -31.69 3.72
CA TYR A 374 -3.47 -30.96 4.99
C TYR A 374 -4.67 -30.02 5.14
N VAL A 375 -5.52 -29.88 4.12
CA VAL A 375 -6.71 -29.02 4.15
C VAL A 375 -7.95 -29.88 4.33
N THR A 376 -8.73 -29.58 5.37
CA THR A 376 -10.01 -30.23 5.65
C THR A 376 -11.18 -29.27 5.48
N ASP A 377 -12.42 -29.78 5.47
CA ASP A 377 -13.63 -28.93 5.43
C ASP A 377 -13.72 -28.00 6.64
N GLU A 378 -13.10 -28.35 7.77
CA GLU A 378 -13.03 -27.49 8.96
C GLU A 378 -12.11 -26.28 8.76
N ASP A 379 -11.16 -26.35 7.82
CA ASP A 379 -10.23 -25.27 7.49
C ASP A 379 -10.80 -24.29 6.46
N LEU A 380 -12.03 -24.54 5.96
CA LEU A 380 -12.69 -23.76 4.93
C LEU A 380 -13.89 -22.98 5.48
N GLU A 381 -14.12 -21.77 4.95
CA GLU A 381 -15.27 -20.90 5.25
C GLU A 381 -15.93 -20.32 4.01
#